data_AF-A0A934DJB9-F1
#
_entry.id   AF-A0A934DJB9-F1
#
_cell.length_a   1.000
_cell.length_b   1.000
_cell.length_c   1.000
_cell.angle_alpha   90.00
_cell.angle_beta   90.00
_cell.angle_gamma   90.00
#
_symmetry.space_group_name_H-M   'P 1'
#
loop_
_entity.id
_entity.type
_entity.pdbx_description
1 polymer ?
#
loop_
_entity_poly.entity_id
_entity_poly.type
_entity_poly.pdbx_seq_one_letter_code
_entity_poly.pdbx_strand_id
1 'polypeptide(L)'
;METLHIQKIETQRDALGALLWRNAESKALYRRVVGGLAWPRGNRPGALVALVEHLHPQPGQDMRRVEVAAEFADADPGQLLRKASHWAETLHCRALMTDLSAPEMQLAFDYNDGRARLRLPQLDLGMPPAMNGSRDFAAYHRLMERRTRSIKTLFYGERSMVAREYNSRQLQDFSRPVENFPVVAAFLWALGAIDLDAPTEAGVANLASRHRAADPVAGY
;
A
#
# COMPACT_ATOMS: atom_id res chain seq x y z
N MET A 1 -2.09 -10.18 -20.46
CA MET A 1 -2.05 -9.54 -19.12
C MET A 1 -3.18 -10.13 -18.32
N GLU A 2 -2.90 -11.04 -17.39
CA GLU A 2 -3.92 -11.61 -16.52
C GLU A 2 -4.40 -10.54 -15.53
N THR A 3 -5.70 -10.27 -15.55
CA THR A 3 -6.37 -9.38 -14.62
C THR A 3 -6.43 -10.08 -13.26
N LEU A 4 -5.45 -9.83 -12.40
CA LEU A 4 -5.54 -10.19 -10.98
C LEU A 4 -6.78 -9.54 -10.38
N HIS A 5 -7.54 -10.29 -9.59
CA HIS A 5 -8.81 -9.88 -9.00
C HIS A 5 -8.63 -8.59 -8.19
N ILE A 6 -9.12 -7.46 -8.72
CA ILE A 6 -9.12 -6.18 -8.03
C ILE A 6 -10.41 -6.10 -7.23
N GLN A 7 -10.30 -6.06 -5.90
CA GLN A 7 -11.48 -5.85 -5.07
C GLN A 7 -12.04 -4.45 -5.31
N LYS A 8 -13.33 -4.30 -5.64
CA LYS A 8 -13.94 -2.97 -5.69
C LYS A 8 -14.21 -2.48 -4.26
N ILE A 9 -13.62 -1.36 -3.87
CA ILE A 9 -13.77 -0.80 -2.51
C ILE A 9 -14.58 0.48 -2.57
N GLU A 10 -15.65 0.55 -1.79
CA GLU A 10 -16.53 1.71 -1.66
C GLU A 10 -16.28 2.43 -0.32
N THR A 11 -16.51 3.74 -0.28
CA THR A 11 -16.48 4.49 0.99
C THR A 11 -17.84 4.44 1.67
N GLN A 12 -17.83 4.26 2.98
CA GLN A 12 -18.99 4.36 3.86
C GLN A 12 -18.62 5.24 5.04
N ARG A 13 -19.57 5.98 5.62
CA ARG A 13 -19.38 6.64 6.91
C ARG A 13 -20.04 5.81 8.00
N ASP A 14 -19.38 5.66 9.14
CA ASP A 14 -20.02 5.12 10.32
C ASP A 14 -20.96 6.15 10.98
N ALA A 15 -21.65 5.74 12.04
CA ALA A 15 -22.56 6.61 12.80
C ALA A 15 -21.85 7.80 13.46
N LEU A 16 -20.52 7.74 13.63
CA LEU A 16 -19.68 8.77 14.22
C LEU A 16 -19.02 9.66 13.14
N GLY A 17 -19.31 9.41 11.86
CA GLY A 17 -18.80 10.16 10.71
C GLY A 17 -17.41 9.74 10.24
N ALA A 18 -16.80 8.71 10.83
CA ALA A 18 -15.51 8.18 10.42
C ALA A 18 -15.62 7.46 9.07
N LEU A 19 -14.59 7.64 8.23
CA LEU A 19 -14.53 7.00 6.92
C LEU A 19 -14.17 5.51 7.11
N LEU A 20 -15.04 4.65 6.59
CA LEU A 20 -14.84 3.22 6.47
C LEU A 20 -14.74 2.83 4.99
N TRP A 21 -14.04 1.76 4.74
CA TRP A 21 -13.93 1.16 3.41
C TRP A 21 -14.69 -0.15 3.41
N ARG A 22 -15.45 -0.41 2.35
CA ARG A 22 -16.26 -1.63 2.23
C ARG A 22 -15.97 -2.32 0.91
N ASN A 23 -15.71 -3.62 0.96
CA ASN A 23 -15.69 -4.43 -0.25
C ASN A 23 -17.10 -4.49 -0.85
N ALA A 24 -17.24 -4.10 -2.12
CA ALA A 24 -18.53 -4.07 -2.79
C ALA A 24 -19.18 -5.46 -2.92
N GLU A 25 -18.37 -6.51 -3.04
CA GLU A 25 -18.80 -7.90 -3.23
C GLU A 25 -18.98 -8.63 -1.89
N SER A 26 -17.90 -8.77 -1.12
CA SER A 26 -17.91 -9.54 0.13
C SER A 26 -18.57 -8.80 1.30
N LYS A 27 -18.85 -7.50 1.13
CA LYS A 27 -19.35 -6.58 2.15
C LYS A 27 -18.45 -6.45 3.38
N ALA A 28 -17.22 -6.96 3.34
CA ALA A 28 -16.24 -6.82 4.40
C ALA A 28 -15.89 -5.34 4.63
N LEU A 29 -15.71 -4.98 5.91
CA LEU A 29 -15.30 -3.63 6.31
C LEU A 29 -13.80 -3.60 6.57
N TYR A 30 -13.14 -2.59 6.01
CA TYR A 30 -11.72 -2.34 6.16
C TYR A 30 -11.49 -1.05 6.95
N ARG A 31 -10.44 -1.09 7.78
CA ARG A 31 -9.94 0.03 8.56
C ARG A 31 -9.07 0.97 7.73
N ARG A 32 -8.38 0.46 6.71
CA ARG A 32 -7.53 1.24 5.81
C ARG A 32 -7.10 0.39 4.61
N VAL A 33 -6.68 1.10 3.58
CA VAL A 33 -6.06 0.57 2.37
C VAL A 33 -4.68 1.23 2.26
N VAL A 34 -3.63 0.43 2.14
CA VAL A 34 -2.24 0.90 2.07
C VAL A 34 -1.56 0.25 0.89
N GLY A 35 -0.88 1.03 0.05
CA GLY A 35 -0.11 0.48 -1.05
C GLY A 35 1.38 0.61 -0.84
N GLY A 36 2.12 -0.22 -1.56
CA GLY A 36 3.55 -0.08 -1.75
C GLY A 36 3.86 -0.05 -3.24
N LEU A 37 4.82 0.78 -3.60
CA LEU A 37 5.35 0.93 -4.94
C LEU A 37 6.84 0.67 -4.88
N ALA A 38 7.33 -0.26 -5.68
CA ALA A 38 8.76 -0.48 -5.88
C ALA A 38 9.11 -0.32 -7.35
N TRP A 39 10.19 0.40 -7.61
CA TRP A 39 10.64 0.70 -8.96
C TRP A 39 11.29 -0.52 -9.64
N PRO A 40 11.32 -0.57 -10.97
CA PRO A 40 12.07 -1.58 -11.70
C PRO A 40 13.55 -1.60 -11.30
N ARG A 41 14.15 -2.80 -11.23
CA ARG A 41 15.56 -2.94 -10.81
C ARG A 41 16.27 -4.01 -11.63
N GLY A 42 17.27 -3.59 -12.40
CA GLY A 42 17.96 -4.47 -13.35
C GLY A 42 16.95 -5.08 -14.34
N ASN A 43 16.94 -6.41 -14.46
CA ASN A 43 16.00 -7.11 -15.34
C ASN A 43 14.65 -7.45 -14.68
N ARG A 44 14.39 -6.93 -13.47
CA ARG A 44 13.14 -7.20 -12.75
C ARG A 44 12.15 -6.05 -12.93
N PRO A 45 10.88 -6.35 -13.26
CA PRO A 45 9.86 -5.31 -13.33
C PRO A 45 9.65 -4.69 -11.95
N GLY A 46 9.22 -3.43 -11.94
CA GLY A 46 8.71 -2.80 -10.73
C GLY A 46 7.36 -3.38 -10.35
N ALA A 47 6.87 -3.04 -9.17
CA ALA A 47 5.66 -3.61 -8.63
C ALA A 47 4.84 -2.63 -7.81
N LEU A 48 3.54 -2.86 -7.81
CA LEU A 48 2.54 -2.25 -6.98
C LEU A 48 1.80 -3.34 -6.22
N VAL A 49 1.63 -3.14 -4.92
CA VAL A 49 0.87 -4.05 -4.06
C VAL A 49 0.00 -3.22 -3.14
N ALA A 50 -1.31 -3.50 -3.14
CA ALA A 50 -2.28 -2.86 -2.25
C ALA A 50 -2.73 -3.88 -1.19
N LEU A 51 -2.64 -3.47 0.07
CA LEU A 51 -3.09 -4.22 1.23
C LEU A 51 -4.32 -3.58 1.85
N VAL A 52 -5.22 -4.41 2.34
CA VAL A 52 -6.38 -3.99 3.15
C VAL A 52 -6.28 -4.58 4.54
N GLU A 53 -6.48 -3.73 5.56
CA GLU A 53 -6.60 -4.17 6.94
C GLU A 53 -8.09 -4.22 7.32
N HIS A 54 -8.58 -5.37 7.81
CA HIS A 54 -9.96 -5.51 8.25
C HIS A 54 -10.25 -4.67 9.48
N LEU A 55 -11.47 -4.14 9.58
CA LEU A 55 -11.87 -3.28 10.70
C LEU A 55 -11.77 -4.01 12.05
N HIS A 56 -12.31 -5.23 12.09
CA HIS A 56 -12.38 -6.03 13.29
C HIS A 56 -11.25 -7.06 13.35
N PRO A 57 -10.63 -7.27 14.53
CA PRO A 57 -9.73 -8.40 14.73
C PRO A 57 -10.48 -9.72 14.54
N GLN A 58 -9.76 -10.79 14.18
CA GLN A 58 -10.38 -12.11 14.17
C GLN A 58 -10.64 -12.57 15.62
N PRO A 59 -11.73 -13.31 15.88
CA PRO A 59 -11.99 -13.86 17.20
C PRO A 59 -10.78 -14.66 17.71
N GLY A 60 -10.28 -14.32 18.90
CA GLY A 60 -9.13 -14.98 19.52
C GLY A 60 -7.76 -14.54 18.99
N GLN A 61 -7.67 -13.46 18.22
CA GLN A 61 -6.41 -12.89 17.74
C GLN A 61 -6.30 -11.41 18.11
N ASP A 62 -5.13 -11.00 18.60
CA ASP A 62 -4.87 -9.59 18.93
C ASP A 62 -4.60 -8.72 17.71
N MET A 63 -4.32 -9.35 16.55
CA MET A 63 -4.06 -8.64 15.30
C MET A 63 -5.23 -8.72 14.32
N ARG A 64 -5.40 -7.65 13.56
CA ARG A 64 -6.37 -7.59 12.45
C ARG A 64 -5.89 -8.40 11.27
N ARG A 65 -6.86 -8.99 10.56
CA ARG A 65 -6.65 -9.64 9.27
C ARG A 65 -6.15 -8.61 8.25
N VAL A 66 -5.14 -8.98 7.48
CA VAL A 66 -4.61 -8.23 6.36
C VAL A 66 -4.70 -9.09 5.11
N GLU A 67 -5.21 -8.51 4.03
CA GLU A 67 -5.30 -9.18 2.73
C GLU A 67 -4.60 -8.38 1.66
N VAL A 68 -4.06 -9.08 0.67
CA VAL A 68 -3.67 -8.43 -0.58
C VAL A 68 -4.92 -8.19 -1.43
N ALA A 69 -5.23 -6.91 -1.66
CA ALA A 69 -6.41 -6.49 -2.41
C ALA A 69 -6.13 -6.35 -3.91
N ALA A 70 -4.90 -5.98 -4.28
CA ALA A 70 -4.47 -5.90 -5.67
C ALA A 70 -2.95 -5.99 -5.79
N GLU A 71 -2.49 -6.54 -6.91
CA GLU A 71 -1.08 -6.65 -7.27
C GLU A 71 -0.91 -6.31 -8.75
N PHE A 72 0.17 -5.64 -9.09
CA PHE A 72 0.52 -5.31 -10.47
C PHE A 72 2.04 -5.20 -10.61
N ALA A 73 2.58 -5.65 -11.74
CA ALA A 73 4.00 -5.50 -12.05
C ALA A 73 4.17 -5.09 -13.50
N ASP A 74 5.10 -4.17 -13.74
CA ASP A 74 5.44 -3.67 -15.07
C ASP A 74 6.90 -3.18 -15.08
N ALA A 75 7.55 -3.27 -16.23
CA ALA A 75 8.91 -2.78 -16.42
C ALA A 75 8.93 -1.26 -16.67
N ASP A 76 7.82 -0.66 -17.12
CA ASP A 76 7.70 0.79 -17.33
C ASP A 76 7.21 1.51 -16.05
N PRO A 77 8.03 2.41 -15.46
CA PRO A 77 7.60 3.27 -14.34
C PRO A 77 6.33 4.06 -14.63
N GLY A 78 6.11 4.48 -15.88
CA GLY A 78 4.91 5.19 -16.29
C GLY A 78 3.64 4.34 -16.19
N GLN A 79 3.72 3.04 -16.50
CA GLN A 79 2.60 2.11 -16.30
C GLN A 79 2.30 1.90 -14.82
N LEU A 80 3.34 1.81 -13.98
CA LEU A 80 3.15 1.75 -12.52
C LEU A 80 2.40 2.99 -12.03
N LEU A 81 2.83 4.20 -12.39
CA LEU A 81 2.17 5.44 -11.94
C LEU A 81 0.72 5.59 -12.45
N ARG A 82 0.44 5.19 -13.69
CA ARG A 82 -0.92 5.12 -14.22
C ARG A 82 -1.78 4.15 -13.43
N LYS A 83 -1.26 2.95 -13.12
CA LYS A 83 -1.97 1.94 -12.35
C LYS A 83 -2.18 2.36 -10.90
N ALA A 84 -1.19 2.98 -10.28
CA ALA A 84 -1.28 3.58 -8.95
C ALA A 84 -2.40 4.63 -8.88
N SER A 85 -2.51 5.49 -9.89
CA SER A 85 -3.59 6.50 -9.95
C SER A 85 -4.95 5.86 -10.06
N HIS A 86 -5.05 4.82 -10.89
CA HIS A 86 -6.27 4.04 -11.00
C HIS A 86 -6.65 3.37 -9.66
N TRP A 87 -5.69 2.87 -8.88
CA TRP A 87 -5.93 2.32 -7.54
C TRP A 87 -6.30 3.39 -6.51
N ALA A 88 -5.75 4.59 -6.62
CA ALA A 88 -6.15 5.71 -5.77
C ALA A 88 -7.64 6.08 -5.94
N GLU A 89 -8.18 5.86 -7.14
CA GLU A 89 -9.58 6.11 -7.48
C GLU A 89 -10.50 4.92 -7.18
N THR A 90 -10.06 3.68 -7.47
CA THR A 90 -10.90 2.47 -7.36
C THR A 90 -10.78 1.72 -6.03
N LEU A 91 -9.61 1.77 -5.40
CA LEU A 91 -9.32 1.13 -4.12
C LEU A 91 -9.23 2.13 -2.96
N HIS A 92 -9.30 3.43 -3.25
CA HIS A 92 -8.96 4.49 -2.31
C HIS A 92 -7.53 4.38 -1.75
N CYS A 93 -6.63 3.70 -2.47
CA CYS A 93 -5.23 3.51 -2.12
C CYS A 93 -4.41 4.75 -2.51
N ARG A 94 -4.56 5.85 -1.76
CA ARG A 94 -3.90 7.13 -2.08
C ARG A 94 -2.47 7.23 -1.58
N ALA A 95 -2.20 6.64 -0.42
CA ALA A 95 -0.87 6.59 0.18
C ALA A 95 -0.11 5.35 -0.30
N LEU A 96 1.03 5.57 -0.95
CA LEU A 96 1.91 4.53 -1.46
C LEU A 96 3.28 4.65 -0.79
N MET A 97 3.72 3.58 -0.15
CA MET A 97 5.04 3.50 0.45
C MET A 97 6.07 3.14 -0.63
N THR A 98 7.09 3.97 -0.80
CA THR A 98 8.16 3.78 -1.80
C THR A 98 9.47 4.36 -1.31
N ASP A 99 10.59 3.85 -1.82
CA ASP A 99 11.88 4.49 -1.63
C ASP A 99 11.90 5.87 -2.31
N LEU A 100 11.90 6.94 -1.52
CA LEU A 100 11.96 8.33 -1.99
C LEU A 100 13.37 8.73 -2.44
N SER A 101 14.39 7.90 -2.24
CA SER A 101 15.75 8.14 -2.73
C SER A 101 16.00 7.54 -4.13
N ALA A 102 15.04 6.77 -4.64
CA ALA A 102 15.14 6.15 -5.96
C ALA A 102 15.16 7.22 -7.08
N PRO A 103 16.03 7.09 -8.10
CA PRO A 103 16.08 8.03 -9.23
C PRO A 103 14.72 8.22 -9.95
N GLU A 104 13.91 7.17 -9.98
CA GLU A 104 12.58 7.15 -10.58
C GLU A 104 11.58 8.10 -9.89
N MET A 105 11.91 8.61 -8.70
CA MET A 105 11.09 9.62 -8.03
C MET A 105 10.91 10.90 -8.84
N GLN A 106 11.89 11.27 -9.68
CA GLN A 106 11.71 12.41 -10.58
C GLN A 106 10.54 12.19 -11.54
N LEU A 107 10.37 10.97 -12.07
CA LEU A 107 9.23 10.62 -12.92
C LEU A 107 7.91 10.71 -12.16
N ALA A 108 7.91 10.33 -10.88
CA ALA A 108 6.73 10.45 -10.04
C ALA A 108 6.34 11.91 -9.79
N PHE A 109 7.31 12.81 -9.58
CA PHE A 109 7.06 14.25 -9.46
C PHE A 109 6.50 14.83 -10.75
N ASP A 110 7.14 14.55 -11.90
CA ASP A 110 6.68 15.03 -13.20
C ASP A 110 5.24 14.53 -13.50
N TYR A 111 4.95 13.28 -13.14
CA TYR A 111 3.62 12.69 -13.28
C TYR A 111 2.58 13.39 -12.39
N ASN A 112 2.91 13.64 -11.12
CA ASN A 112 2.05 14.37 -10.20
C ASN A 112 1.84 15.83 -10.60
N ASP A 113 2.85 16.49 -11.17
CA ASP A 113 2.73 17.84 -11.75
C ASP A 113 1.78 17.85 -12.94
N GLY A 114 1.89 16.86 -13.82
CA GLY A 114 0.95 16.66 -14.92
C GLY A 114 -0.49 16.51 -14.43
N ARG A 115 -0.71 15.70 -13.38
CA ARG A 115 -2.03 15.54 -12.75
C ARG A 115 -2.54 16.82 -12.11
N ALA A 116 -1.69 17.57 -11.40
CA ALA A 116 -2.06 18.84 -10.78
C ALA A 116 -2.51 19.88 -11.80
N ARG A 117 -1.81 19.98 -12.94
CA ARG A 117 -2.21 20.87 -14.06
C ARG A 117 -3.59 20.52 -14.61
N LEU A 118 -3.94 19.23 -14.59
CA LEU A 118 -5.25 18.71 -14.99
C LEU A 118 -6.28 18.73 -13.85
N ARG A 119 -5.95 19.28 -12.68
CA ARG A 119 -6.78 19.27 -11.45
C ARG A 119 -7.21 17.86 -11.02
N LEU A 120 -6.37 16.87 -11.32
CA LEU A 120 -6.58 15.49 -10.89
C LEU A 120 -5.90 15.26 -9.54
N PRO A 121 -6.46 14.39 -8.66
CA PRO A 121 -5.82 14.05 -7.40
C PRO A 121 -4.42 13.47 -7.61
N GLN A 122 -3.43 13.99 -6.89
CA GLN A 122 -2.05 13.51 -6.92
C GLN A 122 -1.88 12.22 -6.11
N LEU A 123 -0.85 11.45 -6.44
CA LEU A 123 -0.41 10.31 -5.65
C LEU A 123 0.36 10.79 -4.42
N ASP A 124 0.01 10.27 -3.24
CA ASP A 124 0.72 10.56 -2.00
C ASP A 124 1.79 9.48 -1.80
N LEU A 125 3.05 9.87 -2.00
CA LEU A 125 4.20 8.96 -1.90
C LEU A 125 4.93 9.20 -0.59
N GLY A 126 5.04 8.15 0.23
CA GLY A 126 5.69 8.19 1.54
C GLY A 126 6.86 7.23 1.65
N MET A 127 7.81 7.52 2.54
CA MET A 127 8.84 6.57 2.91
C MET A 127 8.23 5.42 3.73
N PRO A 128 8.61 4.16 3.45
CA PRO A 128 8.27 3.02 4.30
C PRO A 128 8.74 3.27 5.75
N PRO A 129 7.94 2.90 6.77
CA PRO A 129 8.31 3.11 8.17
C PRO A 129 9.46 2.20 8.59
N ALA A 130 10.40 2.76 9.36
CA ALA A 130 11.54 2.00 9.85
C ALA A 130 11.16 1.18 11.09
N MET A 131 11.58 -0.09 11.12
CA MET A 131 11.49 -0.93 12.31
C MET A 131 12.76 -0.74 13.14
N ASN A 132 12.63 -0.16 14.34
CA ASN A 132 13.78 0.16 15.21
C ASN A 132 14.86 0.98 14.50
N GLY A 133 14.46 1.91 13.62
CA GLY A 133 15.39 2.73 12.83
C GLY A 133 15.98 2.06 11.58
N SER A 134 15.74 0.76 11.37
CA SER A 134 16.17 0.01 10.19
C SER A 134 15.02 -0.18 9.18
N ARG A 135 15.35 -0.13 7.88
CA ARG A 135 14.47 -0.50 6.77
C ARG A 135 14.99 -1.74 6.04
N ASP A 136 15.79 -2.55 6.73
CA ASP A 136 16.43 -3.70 6.11
C ASP A 136 15.42 -4.81 5.83
N PHE A 137 15.69 -5.61 4.81
CA PHE A 137 14.83 -6.71 4.39
C PHE A 137 14.53 -7.67 5.56
N ALA A 138 15.55 -8.03 6.35
CA ALA A 138 15.37 -8.89 7.51
C ALA A 138 14.39 -8.34 8.56
N ALA A 139 14.33 -7.02 8.73
CA ALA A 139 13.40 -6.39 9.68
C ALA A 139 11.95 -6.52 9.19
N TYR A 140 11.70 -6.19 7.93
CA TYR A 140 10.37 -6.37 7.33
C TYR A 140 9.95 -7.84 7.22
N HIS A 141 10.90 -8.75 6.96
CA HIS A 141 10.63 -10.20 6.93
C HIS A 141 10.01 -10.68 8.24
N ARG A 142 10.50 -10.21 9.39
CA ARG A 142 9.96 -10.55 10.71
C ARG A 142 8.48 -10.14 10.89
N LEU A 143 8.06 -9.02 10.29
CA LEU A 143 6.65 -8.59 10.32
C LEU A 143 5.76 -9.58 9.57
N MET A 144 6.22 -10.00 8.39
CA MET A 144 5.53 -11.03 7.59
C MET A 144 5.50 -12.37 8.34
N GLU A 145 6.62 -12.84 8.90
CA GLU A 145 6.68 -14.10 9.65
C GLU A 145 5.74 -14.10 10.86
N ARG A 146 5.69 -12.99 11.62
CA ARG A 146 4.76 -12.83 12.74
C ARG A 146 3.31 -13.03 12.30
N ARG A 147 2.93 -12.48 11.15
CA ARG A 147 1.55 -12.58 10.62
C ARG A 147 1.24 -13.91 9.95
N THR A 148 2.22 -14.66 9.46
CA THR A 148 2.00 -15.94 8.74
C THR A 148 2.20 -17.17 9.61
N ARG A 149 3.25 -17.21 10.44
CA ARG A 149 3.59 -18.37 11.27
C ARG A 149 2.93 -18.32 12.64
N SER A 150 2.97 -17.16 13.31
CA SER A 150 2.48 -17.04 14.68
C SER A 150 0.98 -16.84 14.76
N ILE A 151 0.43 -15.87 14.03
CA ILE A 151 -0.95 -15.40 14.23
C ILE A 151 -1.88 -15.81 13.07
N LYS A 152 -1.33 -16.03 11.86
CA LYS A 152 -2.09 -16.39 10.63
C LYS A 152 -3.15 -15.34 10.23
N THR A 153 -2.75 -14.07 10.20
CA THR A 153 -3.61 -12.94 9.83
C THR A 153 -3.40 -12.42 8.41
N LEU A 154 -2.38 -12.90 7.69
CA LEU A 154 -2.03 -12.40 6.36
C LEU A 154 -2.48 -13.36 5.26
N PHE A 155 -3.22 -12.83 4.28
CA PHE A 155 -3.80 -13.59 3.18
C PHE A 155 -3.43 -12.98 1.82
N TYR A 156 -2.87 -13.79 0.93
CA TYR A 156 -2.36 -13.34 -0.36
C TYR A 156 -3.35 -13.52 -1.53
N GLY A 157 -4.29 -14.47 -1.42
CA GLY A 157 -5.15 -14.90 -2.54
C GLY A 157 -4.51 -16.02 -3.37
N GLU A 158 -5.32 -16.80 -4.10
CA GLU A 158 -4.89 -18.07 -4.73
C GLU A 158 -3.81 -17.92 -5.81
N ARG A 159 -3.76 -16.78 -6.51
CA ARG A 159 -2.82 -16.54 -7.62
C ARG A 159 -1.88 -15.37 -7.37
N SER A 160 -1.55 -15.13 -6.10
CA SER A 160 -0.70 -14.01 -5.71
C SER A 160 0.72 -14.12 -6.28
N MET A 161 1.11 -13.09 -7.04
CA MET A 161 2.47 -12.85 -7.47
C MET A 161 3.37 -12.64 -6.25
N VAL A 162 2.89 -11.93 -5.22
CA VAL A 162 3.64 -11.71 -3.97
C VAL A 162 3.96 -13.04 -3.30
N ALA A 163 2.98 -13.93 -3.11
CA ALA A 163 3.20 -15.24 -2.49
C ALA A 163 4.22 -16.07 -3.27
N ARG A 164 4.11 -16.09 -4.60
CA ARG A 164 5.06 -16.81 -5.47
C ARG A 164 6.48 -16.26 -5.36
N GLU A 165 6.64 -14.93 -5.44
CA GLU A 165 7.94 -14.27 -5.34
C GLU A 165 8.58 -14.48 -3.98
N TYR A 166 7.79 -14.38 -2.91
CA TYR A 166 8.26 -14.59 -1.54
C TYR A 166 8.70 -16.04 -1.30
N ASN A 167 7.91 -17.02 -1.74
CA ASN A 167 8.22 -18.45 -1.56
C ASN A 167 9.45 -18.90 -2.37
N SER A 168 9.82 -18.14 -3.40
CA SER A 168 11.04 -18.41 -4.18
C SER A 168 12.33 -17.85 -3.53
N ARG A 169 12.21 -17.07 -2.45
CA ARG A 169 13.36 -16.46 -1.76
C ARG A 169 14.12 -17.46 -0.92
N GLN A 170 15.44 -17.33 -0.92
CA GLN A 170 16.35 -18.11 -0.08
C GLN A 170 16.81 -17.30 1.12
N LEU A 171 17.33 -17.96 2.15
CA LEU A 171 17.81 -17.29 3.38
C LEU A 171 18.83 -16.18 3.09
N GLN A 172 19.71 -16.42 2.10
CA GLN A 172 20.73 -15.46 1.65
C GLN A 172 20.16 -14.22 0.95
N ASP A 173 18.92 -14.26 0.45
CA ASP A 173 18.31 -13.09 -0.18
C ASP A 173 17.97 -12.00 0.85
N PHE A 174 17.70 -12.38 2.11
CA PHE A 174 17.31 -11.46 3.18
C PHE A 174 18.44 -10.57 3.70
N SER A 175 19.69 -10.84 3.31
CA SER A 175 20.84 -9.96 3.60
C SER A 175 21.05 -8.88 2.53
N ARG A 176 20.34 -8.97 1.40
CA ARG A 176 20.43 -8.00 0.30
C ARG A 176 19.41 -6.88 0.51
N PRO A 177 19.64 -5.70 -0.10
CA PRO A 177 18.65 -4.62 -0.12
C PRO A 177 17.31 -5.13 -0.69
N VAL A 178 16.21 -4.76 -0.03
CA VAL A 178 14.86 -5.24 -0.37
C VAL A 178 14.42 -4.75 -1.76
N GLU A 179 14.92 -3.60 -2.18
CA GLU A 179 14.71 -2.95 -3.48
C GLU A 179 15.17 -3.84 -4.65
N ASN A 180 16.07 -4.78 -4.40
CA ASN A 180 16.46 -5.77 -5.42
C ASN A 180 15.34 -6.76 -5.76
N PHE A 181 14.27 -6.79 -4.97
CA PHE A 181 13.11 -7.67 -5.13
C PHE A 181 11.83 -6.83 -5.18
N PRO A 182 11.53 -6.14 -6.29
CA PRO A 182 10.48 -5.10 -6.30
C PRO A 182 9.10 -5.57 -5.82
N VAL A 183 8.64 -6.75 -6.22
CA VAL A 183 7.37 -7.32 -5.74
C VAL A 183 7.35 -7.50 -4.23
N VAL A 184 8.45 -8.02 -3.67
CA VAL A 184 8.58 -8.26 -2.24
C VAL A 184 8.74 -6.92 -1.48
N ALA A 185 9.49 -5.97 -2.05
CA ALA A 185 9.65 -4.63 -1.49
C ALA A 185 8.30 -3.90 -1.38
N ALA A 186 7.56 -3.81 -2.48
CA ALA A 186 6.24 -3.17 -2.51
C ALA A 186 5.30 -3.79 -1.46
N PHE A 187 5.26 -5.12 -1.38
CA PHE A 187 4.47 -5.82 -0.37
C PHE A 187 4.92 -5.50 1.07
N LEU A 188 6.22 -5.60 1.35
CA LEU A 188 6.76 -5.42 2.69
C LEU A 188 6.67 -3.97 3.19
N TRP A 189 6.80 -3.00 2.30
CA TRP A 189 6.62 -1.59 2.63
C TRP A 189 5.17 -1.27 2.97
N ALA A 190 4.22 -1.79 2.20
CA ALA A 190 2.79 -1.68 2.53
C ALA A 190 2.49 -2.35 3.88
N LEU A 191 3.06 -3.53 4.13
CA LEU A 191 2.87 -4.24 5.38
C LEU A 191 3.49 -3.50 6.57
N GLY A 192 4.67 -2.91 6.37
CA GLY A 192 5.33 -2.06 7.35
C GLY A 192 4.45 -0.88 7.78
N ALA A 193 3.83 -0.20 6.82
CA ALA A 193 2.88 0.88 7.10
C ALA A 193 1.60 0.39 7.81
N ILE A 194 1.20 -0.88 7.65
CA ILE A 194 0.12 -1.43 8.48
C ILE A 194 0.62 -1.73 9.91
N ASP A 195 1.80 -2.33 10.07
CA ASP A 195 2.24 -2.86 11.36
C ASP A 195 2.94 -1.86 12.27
N LEU A 196 3.60 -0.86 11.68
CA LEU A 196 4.47 0.09 12.37
C LEU A 196 3.83 1.46 12.48
N ASP A 197 3.08 1.90 11.47
CA ASP A 197 2.30 3.14 11.59
C ASP A 197 1.04 2.83 12.40
N ALA A 198 1.12 3.12 13.69
CA ALA A 198 -0.04 3.20 14.55
C ALA A 198 -0.98 4.24 13.95
N PRO A 199 -2.23 3.90 13.63
CA PRO A 199 -3.23 4.92 13.37
C PRO A 199 -3.48 5.54 14.74
N THR A 200 -2.81 6.66 15.03
CA THR A 200 -3.34 7.56 16.04
C THR A 200 -4.75 7.89 15.57
N GLU A 201 -5.74 7.79 16.45
CA GLU A 201 -7.12 8.17 16.13
C GLU A 201 -7.19 9.63 15.62
N ALA A 202 -6.19 10.44 15.96
CA ALA A 202 -5.92 11.77 15.40
C ALA A 202 -5.52 11.79 13.90
N GLY A 203 -4.97 10.71 13.34
CA GLY A 203 -4.58 10.60 11.93
C GLY A 203 -5.77 10.48 10.98
N VAL A 204 -6.85 9.83 11.43
CA VAL A 204 -8.12 9.76 10.67
C VAL A 204 -8.80 11.14 10.67
N ALA A 205 -8.71 11.87 11.79
CA ALA A 205 -9.12 13.27 11.88
C ALA A 205 -8.23 14.22 11.05
N ASN A 206 -6.92 13.94 10.95
CA ASN A 206 -5.97 14.77 10.20
C ASN A 206 -5.97 14.55 8.68
N LEU A 207 -6.28 13.34 8.20
CA LEU A 207 -6.60 13.16 6.79
C LEU A 207 -7.91 13.88 6.45
N ALA A 208 -8.92 13.83 7.32
CA ALA A 208 -10.18 14.54 7.13
C ALA A 208 -10.05 16.08 7.26
N SER A 209 -9.13 16.59 8.07
CA SER A 209 -8.89 18.04 8.23
C SER A 209 -8.01 18.62 7.12
N ARG A 210 -7.03 17.86 6.61
CA ARG A 210 -6.35 18.18 5.33
C ARG A 210 -7.32 18.18 4.15
N HIS A 211 -8.39 17.39 4.21
CA HIS A 211 -9.50 17.40 3.25
C HIS A 211 -10.48 18.57 3.40
N ARG A 212 -10.37 19.42 4.43
CA ARG A 212 -11.18 20.66 4.58
C ARG A 212 -10.42 21.95 4.28
N ALA A 213 -9.09 21.92 4.15
CA ALA A 213 -8.28 23.12 3.93
C ALA A 213 -8.13 23.52 2.45
N ALA A 214 -9.05 23.11 1.59
CA ALA A 214 -9.15 23.55 0.20
C ALA A 214 -10.59 23.95 -0.10
N ASP A 215 -11.04 25.05 0.50
CA ASP A 215 -12.05 25.92 -0.11
C ASP A 215 -11.45 27.34 -0.23
N PRO A 216 -11.68 28.02 -1.35
CA PRO A 216 -10.97 29.23 -1.73
C PRO A 216 -11.47 30.43 -0.93
N VAL A 217 -10.55 31.23 -0.39
CA VAL A 217 -10.87 32.61 -0.03
C VAL A 217 -11.14 33.36 -1.34
N ALA A 218 -12.43 33.47 -1.68
CA ALA A 218 -12.98 34.47 -2.57
C ALA A 218 -13.64 35.56 -1.72
N GLY A 219 -13.32 36.83 -2.01
CA GLY A 219 -13.88 38.05 -1.41
C GLY A 219 -12.98 38.61 -0.29
N TYR A 220 -12.35 39.78 -0.41
CA TYR A 220 -12.62 40.99 -1.17
C TYR A 220 -11.32 41.57 -1.75
#